data_AF-A0A176RZZ0-F1
#
_entry.id   AF-A0A176RZZ0-F1
#
_cell.length_a   1.000
_cell.length_b   1.000
_cell.length_c   1.000
_cell.angle_alpha   90.00
_cell.angle_beta   90.00
_cell.angle_gamma   90.00
#
_symmetry.space_group_name_H-M   'P 1'
#
loop_
_entity.id
_entity.type
_entity.pdbx_description
1 polymer ?
#
loop_
_entity_poly.entity_id
_entity_poly.type
_entity_poly.pdbx_seq_one_letter_code
_entity_poly.pdbx_strand_id
1 'polypeptide(L)'
;SSINPDTGEPYRLNFPPLSIEDIATAGRSAMQILGIPKIHTIVGLSLGGMTALAYAIRYPDEVKNLILVSAAAQATSFAIAIRSLQRELIKSDPAWQSGNYPKSKGPIMGMHLARKLGLISYRSAQEWQERFGRERIASHQQSSPFDFEFEIESYIDHNAQKFIHHFDANSYLYLSRAIDWFDVAEYGGSVEAGLAKICAQNNLVIGVETDILYPLAQQQEIARG
;
A
#
# COMPACT_ATOMS: atom_id res chain seq x y z
N SER A 1 -16.52 -2.55 -7.94
CA SER A 1 -15.83 -2.96 -9.18
C SER A 1 -16.50 -2.29 -10.38
N SER A 2 -15.72 -1.83 -11.36
CA SER A 2 -16.23 -1.34 -12.64
C SER A 2 -16.81 -2.48 -13.49
N ILE A 3 -17.61 -2.13 -14.51
CA ILE A 3 -18.18 -3.11 -15.45
C ILE A 3 -17.12 -3.51 -16.48
N ASN A 4 -16.99 -4.81 -16.71
CA ASN A 4 -16.22 -5.36 -17.81
C ASN A 4 -17.03 -5.21 -19.11
N PRO A 5 -16.52 -4.47 -20.11
CA PRO A 5 -17.25 -4.22 -21.36
C PRO A 5 -17.51 -5.49 -22.17
N ASP A 6 -16.68 -6.53 -22.02
CA ASP A 6 -16.80 -7.78 -22.79
C ASP A 6 -17.92 -8.68 -22.26
N THR A 7 -18.26 -8.56 -20.98
CA THR A 7 -19.24 -9.46 -20.31
C THR A 7 -20.48 -8.73 -19.81
N GLY A 8 -20.44 -7.40 -19.69
CA GLY A 8 -21.51 -6.61 -19.07
C GLY A 8 -21.58 -6.74 -17.54
N GLU A 9 -20.70 -7.54 -16.92
CA GLU A 9 -20.68 -7.82 -15.49
C GLU A 9 -19.53 -7.09 -14.78
N PRO A 10 -19.62 -6.84 -13.45
CA PRO A 10 -18.50 -6.29 -12.70
C PRO A 10 -17.24 -7.17 -12.80
N TYR A 11 -16.06 -6.57 -13.02
CA TYR A 11 -14.81 -7.32 -13.20
C TYR A 11 -14.52 -8.30 -12.05
N ARG A 12 -14.66 -7.86 -10.80
CA ARG A 12 -14.31 -8.66 -9.60
C ARG A 12 -12.91 -9.28 -9.75
N LEU A 13 -12.77 -10.60 -9.63
CA LEU A 13 -11.50 -11.31 -9.81
C LEU A 13 -11.17 -11.63 -11.29
N ASN A 14 -12.06 -11.31 -12.22
CA ASN A 14 -11.75 -11.32 -13.65
C ASN A 14 -11.00 -10.05 -14.07
N PHE A 15 -10.73 -9.11 -13.14
CA PHE A 15 -9.82 -8.00 -13.41
C PHE A 15 -8.42 -8.56 -13.68
N PRO A 16 -7.70 -8.07 -14.71
CA PRO A 16 -6.34 -8.54 -15.00
C PRO A 16 -5.42 -8.37 -13.79
N PRO A 17 -4.39 -9.23 -13.63
CA PRO A 17 -3.33 -8.98 -12.65
C PRO A 17 -2.82 -7.54 -12.77
N LEU A 18 -2.65 -6.87 -11.63
CA LEU A 18 -2.19 -5.49 -11.56
C LEU A 18 -0.74 -5.48 -11.08
N SER A 19 0.12 -4.75 -11.79
CA SER A 19 1.50 -4.44 -11.39
C SER A 19 1.65 -2.96 -11.04
N ILE A 20 2.76 -2.58 -10.40
CA ILE A 20 3.08 -1.18 -10.13
C ILE A 20 3.39 -0.43 -11.44
N GLU A 21 3.96 -1.13 -12.41
CA GLU A 21 4.24 -0.69 -13.77
C GLU A 21 2.98 -0.28 -14.50
N ASP A 22 1.89 -1.03 -14.34
CA ASP A 22 0.59 -0.68 -14.95
C ASP A 22 0.07 0.64 -14.38
N ILE A 23 0.21 0.85 -13.07
CA ILE A 23 -0.16 2.10 -12.40
C ILE A 23 0.68 3.27 -12.93
N ALA A 24 2.00 3.08 -13.07
CA ALA A 24 2.90 4.08 -13.63
C ALA A 24 2.57 4.41 -15.09
N THR A 25 2.29 3.39 -15.91
CA THR A 25 1.92 3.53 -17.33
C THR A 25 0.58 4.23 -17.50
N ALA A 26 -0.41 3.91 -16.66
CA ALA A 26 -1.70 4.60 -16.63
C ALA A 26 -1.53 6.08 -16.25
N GLY A 27 -0.68 6.36 -15.24
CA GLY A 27 -0.32 7.73 -14.86
C GLY A 27 0.32 8.52 -16.01
N ARG A 28 1.30 7.93 -16.71
CA ARG A 28 1.90 8.53 -17.92
C ARG A 28 0.86 8.82 -18.99
N SER A 29 -0.01 7.87 -19.27
CA SER A 29 -1.06 8.02 -20.29
C SER A 29 -1.98 9.19 -19.98
N ALA A 30 -2.36 9.37 -18.70
CA ALA A 30 -3.13 10.53 -18.26
C ALA A 30 -2.36 11.85 -18.49
N MET A 31 -1.07 11.90 -18.18
CA MET A 31 -0.25 13.10 -18.40
C MET A 31 -0.12 13.45 -19.90
N GLN A 32 0.01 12.44 -20.77
CA GLN A 32 0.06 12.63 -22.22
C GLN A 32 -1.26 13.20 -22.77
N ILE A 33 -2.40 12.69 -22.30
CA ILE A 33 -3.73 13.21 -22.66
C ILE A 33 -3.88 14.68 -22.24
N LEU A 34 -3.30 15.06 -21.10
CA LEU A 34 -3.29 16.44 -20.61
C LEU A 34 -2.26 17.33 -21.33
N GLY A 35 -1.48 16.81 -22.28
CA GLY A 35 -0.47 17.56 -23.01
C GLY A 35 0.80 17.84 -22.20
N ILE A 36 1.12 16.99 -21.22
CA ILE A 36 2.30 17.10 -20.34
C ILE A 36 3.28 15.96 -20.69
N PRO A 37 4.14 16.13 -21.72
CA PRO A 37 5.07 15.09 -22.16
C PRO A 37 6.32 14.95 -21.27
N LYS A 38 6.61 15.97 -20.45
CA LYS A 38 7.72 15.95 -19.49
C LYS A 38 7.24 16.47 -18.14
N ILE A 39 7.40 15.64 -17.12
CA ILE A 39 7.03 15.94 -15.75
C ILE A 39 8.20 16.65 -15.07
N HIS A 40 7.94 17.83 -14.51
CA HIS A 40 8.96 18.55 -13.75
C HIS A 40 9.38 17.78 -12.50
N THR A 41 8.43 17.32 -11.70
CA THR A 41 8.71 16.57 -10.47
C THR A 41 7.66 15.51 -10.24
N ILE A 42 8.08 14.28 -9.92
CA ILE A 42 7.19 13.25 -9.37
C ILE A 42 7.44 13.16 -7.86
N VAL A 43 6.36 13.17 -7.09
CA VAL A 43 6.39 12.99 -5.64
C VAL A 43 5.69 11.68 -5.32
N GLY A 44 6.43 10.70 -4.82
CA GLY A 44 5.95 9.36 -4.53
C GLY A 44 6.14 9.01 -3.06
N LEU A 45 5.07 8.56 -2.41
CA LEU A 45 5.10 8.13 -1.01
C LEU A 45 4.61 6.69 -0.90
N SER A 46 5.32 5.83 -0.15
CA SER A 46 4.94 4.42 0.03
C SER A 46 4.75 3.68 -1.31
N LEU A 47 3.58 3.09 -1.57
CA LEU A 47 3.22 2.54 -2.89
C LEU A 47 3.45 3.56 -4.02
N GLY A 48 3.13 4.84 -3.79
CA GLY A 48 3.36 5.89 -4.79
C GLY A 48 4.85 6.13 -5.05
N GLY A 49 5.72 5.84 -4.09
CA GLY A 49 7.18 5.85 -4.28
C GLY A 49 7.64 4.74 -5.22
N MET A 50 7.08 3.54 -5.08
CA MET A 50 7.30 2.43 -6.01
C MET A 50 6.78 2.78 -7.42
N THR A 51 5.59 3.37 -7.51
CA THR A 51 5.04 3.87 -8.79
C THR A 51 5.94 4.93 -9.41
N ALA A 52 6.51 5.85 -8.62
CA ALA A 52 7.44 6.87 -9.11
C ALA A 52 8.75 6.26 -9.62
N LEU A 53 9.30 5.26 -8.91
CA LEU A 53 10.46 4.49 -9.37
C LEU A 53 10.16 3.76 -10.70
N ALA A 54 9.05 3.03 -10.77
CA ALA A 54 8.62 2.35 -11.99
C ALA A 54 8.45 3.32 -13.17
N TYR A 55 7.87 4.51 -12.93
CA TYR A 55 7.77 5.56 -13.95
C TYR A 55 9.17 5.98 -14.42
N ALA A 56 10.05 6.34 -13.49
CA ALA A 56 11.36 6.90 -13.81
C ALA A 56 12.28 5.90 -14.52
N ILE A 57 12.18 4.61 -14.21
CA ILE A 57 12.93 3.55 -14.88
C ILE A 57 12.43 3.31 -16.31
N ARG A 58 11.10 3.33 -16.51
CA ARG A 58 10.47 3.02 -17.82
C ARG A 58 10.48 4.21 -18.78
N TYR A 59 10.48 5.43 -18.24
CA TYR A 59 10.39 6.68 -19.00
C TYR A 59 11.46 7.69 -18.53
N PRO A 60 12.75 7.33 -18.63
CA PRO A 60 13.84 8.08 -17.99
C PRO A 60 13.97 9.53 -18.48
N ASP A 61 13.62 9.81 -19.74
CA ASP A 61 13.71 11.15 -20.34
C ASP A 61 12.50 12.06 -20.06
N GLU A 62 11.49 11.54 -19.35
CA GLU A 62 10.21 12.21 -19.11
C GLU A 62 10.08 12.79 -17.70
N VAL A 63 11.05 12.59 -16.82
CA VAL A 63 11.03 13.12 -15.45
C VAL A 63 12.32 13.85 -15.12
N LYS A 64 12.19 15.10 -14.62
CA LYS A 64 13.36 15.90 -14.24
C LYS A 64 13.79 15.68 -12.79
N ASN A 65 12.83 15.56 -11.87
CA ASN A 65 13.11 15.46 -10.44
C ASN A 65 12.24 14.38 -9.77
N LEU A 66 12.79 13.71 -8.76
CA LEU A 66 12.07 12.74 -7.92
C LEU A 66 12.11 13.16 -6.44
N ILE A 67 10.97 13.02 -5.77
CA ILE A 67 10.88 13.05 -4.31
C ILE A 67 10.24 11.74 -3.86
N LEU A 68 10.98 10.95 -3.09
CA LEU A 68 10.57 9.63 -2.63
C LEU A 68 10.52 9.61 -1.11
N VAL A 69 9.38 9.24 -0.52
CA VAL A 69 9.18 9.21 0.93
C VAL A 69 8.69 7.83 1.38
N SER A 70 9.41 7.19 2.31
CA SER A 70 9.09 5.85 2.81
C SER A 70 8.75 4.86 1.67
N ALA A 71 9.59 4.85 0.64
CA ALA A 71 9.47 3.99 -0.54
C ALA A 71 10.42 2.78 -0.45
N ALA A 72 10.31 1.85 -1.38
CA ALA A 72 11.26 0.76 -1.51
C ALA A 72 11.45 0.36 -2.98
N ALA A 73 12.66 -0.10 -3.32
CA ALA A 73 12.97 -0.68 -4.62
C ALA A 73 12.37 -2.09 -4.79
N GLN A 74 12.17 -2.79 -3.67
CA GLN A 74 11.50 -4.08 -3.59
C GLN A 74 10.93 -4.26 -2.18
N ALA A 75 9.89 -5.08 -2.03
CA ALA A 75 9.32 -5.36 -0.72
C ALA A 75 10.25 -6.24 0.15
N THR A 76 10.35 -5.94 1.46
CA THR A 76 11.03 -6.83 2.42
C THR A 76 10.17 -8.04 2.77
N SER A 77 10.80 -9.12 3.23
CA SER A 77 10.10 -10.31 3.71
C SER A 77 9.09 -10.00 4.83
N PHE A 78 9.43 -9.09 5.75
CA PHE A 78 8.52 -8.65 6.81
C PHE A 78 7.29 -7.93 6.23
N ALA A 79 7.49 -6.98 5.31
CA ALA A 79 6.39 -6.26 4.68
C ALA A 79 5.48 -7.18 3.85
N ILE A 80 6.07 -8.16 3.15
CA ILE A 80 5.35 -9.23 2.43
C ILE A 80 4.52 -10.08 3.42
N ALA A 81 5.10 -10.48 4.56
CA ALA A 81 4.39 -11.29 5.55
C ALA A 81 3.16 -10.56 6.12
N ILE A 82 3.32 -9.28 6.48
CA ILE A 82 2.21 -8.43 6.95
C ILE A 82 1.12 -8.35 5.89
N ARG A 83 1.48 -8.03 4.63
CA ARG A 83 0.50 -7.93 3.54
C ARG A 83 -0.14 -9.26 3.19
N SER A 84 0.59 -10.38 3.28
CA SER A 84 0.01 -11.71 3.11
C SER A 84 -1.09 -11.97 4.14
N LEU A 85 -0.80 -11.73 5.42
CA LEU A 85 -1.78 -11.90 6.49
C LEU A 85 -2.98 -10.97 6.31
N GLN A 86 -2.80 -9.72 5.89
CA GLN A 86 -3.90 -8.81 5.55
C GLN A 86 -4.80 -9.39 4.45
N ARG A 87 -4.21 -9.95 3.38
CA ARG A 87 -4.97 -10.61 2.31
C ARG A 87 -5.68 -11.86 2.81
N GLU A 88 -5.06 -12.64 3.68
CA GLU A 88 -5.65 -13.84 4.27
C GLU A 88 -6.86 -13.50 5.14
N LEU A 89 -6.77 -12.46 5.99
CA LEU A 89 -7.87 -11.97 6.80
C LEU A 89 -9.09 -11.56 5.97
N ILE A 90 -8.86 -10.95 4.80
CA ILE A 90 -9.95 -10.60 3.87
C ILE A 90 -10.55 -11.85 3.23
N LYS A 91 -9.71 -12.77 2.75
CA LYS A 91 -10.16 -13.99 2.06
C LYS A 91 -10.84 -15.00 2.98
N SER A 92 -10.50 -14.99 4.27
CA SER A 92 -11.09 -15.90 5.27
C SER A 92 -12.47 -15.45 5.74
N ASP A 93 -12.86 -14.20 5.50
CA ASP A 93 -14.21 -13.72 5.76
C ASP A 93 -15.20 -14.41 4.80
N PRO A 94 -16.18 -15.17 5.30
CA PRO A 94 -17.16 -15.87 4.47
C PRO A 94 -17.94 -14.93 3.54
N ALA A 95 -18.11 -13.65 3.93
CA ALA A 95 -18.78 -12.66 3.10
C ALA A 95 -17.95 -12.21 1.89
N TRP A 96 -16.67 -12.60 1.78
CA TRP A 96 -15.87 -12.37 0.56
C TRP A 96 -16.39 -13.18 -0.63
N GLN A 97 -16.98 -14.36 -0.42
CA GLN A 97 -17.59 -15.19 -1.48
C GLN A 97 -16.68 -15.38 -2.70
N SER A 98 -15.38 -15.66 -2.47
CA SER A 98 -14.38 -15.79 -3.54
C SER A 98 -14.32 -14.58 -4.47
N GLY A 99 -14.50 -13.37 -3.91
CA GLY A 99 -14.51 -12.11 -4.64
C GLY A 99 -15.83 -11.76 -5.33
N ASN A 100 -16.87 -12.59 -5.19
CA ASN A 100 -18.19 -12.39 -5.80
C ASN A 100 -19.23 -11.73 -4.88
N TYR A 101 -18.79 -11.09 -3.81
CA TYR A 101 -19.65 -10.38 -2.87
C TYR A 101 -20.46 -9.23 -3.52
N PRO A 102 -21.72 -9.01 -3.11
CA PRO A 102 -22.53 -7.89 -3.60
C PRO A 102 -22.03 -6.55 -3.01
N LYS A 103 -22.28 -5.43 -3.71
CA LYS A 103 -21.85 -4.11 -3.25
C LYS A 103 -22.41 -3.72 -1.87
N SER A 104 -23.59 -4.22 -1.52
CA SER A 104 -24.25 -3.95 -0.24
C SER A 104 -23.75 -4.81 0.93
N LYS A 105 -23.04 -5.91 0.66
CA LYS A 105 -22.50 -6.82 1.68
C LYS A 105 -21.15 -7.35 1.21
N GLY A 106 -20.07 -6.87 1.82
CA GLY A 106 -18.71 -7.35 1.56
C GLY A 106 -18.08 -8.04 2.77
N PRO A 107 -16.81 -8.46 2.68
CA PRO A 107 -16.03 -9.01 3.79
C PRO A 107 -15.63 -7.92 4.79
N ILE A 108 -16.61 -7.34 5.45
CA ILE A 108 -16.43 -6.20 6.35
C ILE A 108 -15.52 -6.56 7.52
N MET A 109 -15.68 -7.76 8.10
CA MET A 109 -14.86 -8.19 9.22
C MET A 109 -13.41 -8.45 8.77
N GLY A 110 -13.23 -9.11 7.62
CA GLY A 110 -11.91 -9.34 7.05
C GLY A 110 -11.16 -8.03 6.74
N MET A 111 -11.86 -7.06 6.12
CA MET A 111 -11.32 -5.72 5.85
C MET A 111 -10.99 -4.97 7.13
N HIS A 112 -11.85 -5.08 8.15
CA HIS A 112 -11.65 -4.47 9.44
C HIS A 112 -10.36 -5.00 10.09
N LEU A 113 -10.20 -6.32 10.21
CA LEU A 113 -9.01 -6.95 10.78
C LEU A 113 -7.74 -6.63 9.99
N ALA A 114 -7.80 -6.69 8.65
CA ALA A 114 -6.67 -6.32 7.80
C ALA A 114 -6.23 -4.86 8.03
N ARG A 115 -7.19 -3.95 8.22
CA ARG A 115 -6.91 -2.55 8.53
C ARG A 115 -6.32 -2.37 9.93
N LYS A 116 -6.80 -3.08 10.95
CA LYS A 116 -6.21 -3.06 12.30
C LYS A 116 -4.75 -3.47 12.24
N LEU A 117 -4.43 -4.58 11.57
CA LEU A 117 -3.06 -5.03 11.36
C LEU A 117 -2.20 -3.99 10.63
N GLY A 118 -2.76 -3.35 9.59
CA GLY A 118 -2.09 -2.25 8.89
C GLY A 118 -1.76 -1.08 9.82
N LEU A 119 -2.74 -0.58 10.58
CA LEU A 119 -2.54 0.52 11.52
C LEU A 119 -1.41 0.24 12.51
N ILE A 120 -1.39 -0.96 13.09
CA ILE A 120 -0.33 -1.39 14.01
C ILE A 120 1.05 -1.28 13.35
N SER A 121 1.16 -1.71 12.09
CA SER A 121 2.43 -1.70 11.34
C SER A 121 2.85 -0.34 10.77
N TYR A 122 1.95 0.65 10.69
CA TYR A 122 2.25 1.97 10.11
C TYR A 122 2.88 2.95 11.10
N ARG A 123 2.96 2.58 12.38
CA ARG A 123 3.48 3.40 13.47
C ARG A 123 4.44 2.58 14.31
N SER A 124 5.34 3.27 15.01
CA SER A 124 6.34 2.60 15.83
C SER A 124 5.74 2.07 17.14
N ALA A 125 6.29 0.97 17.65
CA ALA A 125 5.91 0.45 18.96
C ALA A 125 6.14 1.48 20.07
N GLN A 126 7.17 2.30 19.94
CA GLN A 126 7.45 3.40 20.87
C GLN A 126 6.33 4.45 20.85
N GLU A 127 5.88 4.88 19.68
CA GLU A 127 4.77 5.83 19.56
C GLU A 127 3.48 5.28 20.19
N TRP A 128 3.20 3.98 19.98
CA TRP A 128 2.06 3.33 20.64
C TRP A 128 2.16 3.35 22.16
N GLN A 129 3.35 3.07 22.70
CA GLN A 129 3.60 3.10 24.13
C GLN A 129 3.46 4.53 24.71
N GLU A 130 4.00 5.53 24.03
CA GLU A 130 3.95 6.94 24.45
C GLU A 130 2.52 7.50 24.45
N ARG A 131 1.71 7.13 23.45
CA ARG A 131 0.36 7.68 23.27
C ARG A 131 -0.71 7.03 24.15
N PHE A 132 -0.57 5.74 24.46
CA PHE A 132 -1.64 4.97 25.10
C PHE A 132 -1.20 4.23 26.37
N GLY A 133 0.09 3.91 26.50
CA GLY A 133 0.63 3.15 27.63
C GLY A 133 -0.23 1.93 28.00
N ARG A 134 -0.81 1.96 29.21
CA ARG A 134 -1.75 0.94 29.71
C ARG A 134 -3.10 1.55 30.09
N GLU A 135 -3.49 2.65 29.47
CA GLU A 135 -4.74 3.33 29.75
C GLU A 135 -5.95 2.42 29.49
N ARG A 136 -6.83 2.34 30.49
CA ARG A 136 -8.04 1.52 30.48
C ARG A 136 -9.22 2.32 29.97
N ILE A 137 -10.12 1.65 29.25
CA ILE A 137 -11.41 2.22 28.88
C ILE A 137 -12.26 2.41 30.14
N ALA A 138 -13.09 3.46 30.18
CA ALA A 138 -14.01 3.71 31.29
C ALA A 138 -14.92 2.48 31.56
N SER A 139 -14.99 2.05 32.82
CA SER A 139 -15.56 0.77 33.27
C SER A 139 -17.01 0.50 32.87
N HIS A 140 -17.78 1.53 32.51
CA HIS A 140 -19.18 1.40 32.11
C HIS A 140 -19.39 0.86 30.68
N GLN A 141 -18.31 0.58 29.94
CA GLN A 141 -18.36 0.08 28.56
C GLN A 141 -18.12 -1.43 28.44
N GLN A 142 -17.88 -2.16 29.54
CA GLN A 142 -17.59 -3.59 29.53
C GLN A 142 -18.86 -4.41 29.82
N SER A 143 -19.26 -5.26 28.86
CA SER A 143 -20.48 -6.06 28.93
C SER A 143 -20.24 -7.58 28.84
N SER A 144 -19.09 -7.99 28.30
CA SER A 144 -18.68 -9.38 28.12
C SER A 144 -17.22 -9.60 28.51
N PRO A 145 -16.83 -10.80 28.98
CA PRO A 145 -15.42 -11.19 28.94
C PRO A 145 -14.94 -11.10 27.48
N PHE A 146 -13.79 -10.47 27.24
CA PHE A 146 -13.19 -10.20 25.92
C PHE A 146 -13.73 -8.98 25.15
N ASP A 147 -14.52 -8.10 25.78
CA ASP A 147 -14.70 -6.75 25.25
C ASP A 147 -13.37 -5.96 25.34
N PHE A 148 -13.28 -4.82 24.64
CA PHE A 148 -12.10 -3.96 24.75
C PHE A 148 -11.87 -3.49 26.17
N GLU A 149 -10.61 -3.53 26.62
CA GLU A 149 -10.24 -3.12 27.97
C GLU A 149 -9.25 -1.96 27.99
N PHE A 150 -8.56 -1.68 26.88
CA PHE A 150 -7.57 -0.62 26.76
C PHE A 150 -7.90 0.40 25.67
N GLU A 151 -7.54 1.66 25.89
CA GLU A 151 -7.81 2.77 24.96
C GLU A 151 -7.21 2.54 23.56
N ILE A 152 -6.05 1.87 23.48
CA ILE A 152 -5.43 1.49 22.20
C ILE A 152 -6.33 0.56 21.37
N GLU A 153 -7.06 -0.36 22.00
CA GLU A 153 -7.94 -1.30 21.31
C GLU A 153 -9.10 -0.54 20.66
N SER A 154 -9.75 0.33 21.45
CA SER A 154 -10.82 1.23 20.99
C SER A 154 -10.35 2.17 19.88
N TYR A 155 -9.16 2.75 20.02
CA TYR A 155 -8.57 3.63 19.02
C TYR A 155 -8.32 2.92 17.68
N ILE A 156 -7.69 1.74 17.72
CA ILE A 156 -7.41 0.97 16.50
C ILE A 156 -8.73 0.55 15.83
N ASP A 157 -9.71 0.12 16.62
CA ASP A 157 -11.03 -0.28 16.13
C ASP A 157 -11.73 0.88 15.42
N HIS A 158 -11.86 2.03 16.08
CA HIS A 158 -12.50 3.22 15.51
C HIS A 158 -11.83 3.68 14.21
N ASN A 159 -10.50 3.66 14.15
CA ASN A 159 -9.77 4.04 12.94
C ASN A 159 -9.93 3.01 11.81
N ALA A 160 -10.08 1.73 12.15
CA ALA A 160 -10.33 0.68 11.17
C ALA A 160 -11.76 0.74 10.62
N GLN A 161 -12.76 1.04 11.46
CA GLN A 161 -14.16 1.25 11.06
C GLN A 161 -14.33 2.39 10.04
N LYS A 162 -13.55 3.48 10.16
CA LYS A 162 -13.58 4.56 9.16
C LYS A 162 -13.13 4.10 7.77
N PHE A 163 -12.26 3.09 7.68
CA PHE A 163 -11.70 2.62 6.42
C PHE A 163 -12.65 1.68 5.66
N ILE A 164 -13.34 0.79 6.36
CA ILE A 164 -14.09 -0.33 5.74
C ILE A 164 -15.19 0.09 4.76
N HIS A 165 -15.74 1.30 4.90
CA HIS A 165 -16.80 1.81 4.02
C HIS A 165 -16.29 2.54 2.77
N HIS A 166 -14.99 2.83 2.71
CA HIS A 166 -14.39 3.67 1.67
C HIS A 166 -13.47 2.89 0.72
N PHE A 167 -13.26 1.59 0.94
CA PHE A 167 -12.32 0.79 0.16
C PHE A 167 -12.90 -0.57 -0.22
N ASP A 168 -12.73 -0.96 -1.48
CA ASP A 168 -13.18 -2.26 -1.99
C ASP A 168 -12.18 -3.37 -1.65
N ALA A 169 -12.69 -4.51 -1.18
CA ALA A 169 -11.85 -5.62 -0.74
C ALA A 169 -11.05 -6.25 -1.88
N ASN A 170 -11.65 -6.45 -3.06
CA ASN A 170 -10.91 -6.96 -4.21
C ASN A 170 -9.82 -5.96 -4.61
N SER A 171 -10.13 -4.66 -4.74
CA SER A 171 -9.11 -3.63 -5.02
C SER A 171 -7.96 -3.67 -4.02
N TYR A 172 -8.23 -3.89 -2.73
CA TYR A 172 -7.20 -4.07 -1.71
C TYR A 172 -6.28 -5.26 -2.02
N LEU A 173 -6.85 -6.41 -2.38
CA LEU A 173 -6.07 -7.60 -2.73
C LEU A 173 -5.16 -7.35 -3.95
N TYR A 174 -5.67 -6.68 -5.00
CA TYR A 174 -4.88 -6.38 -6.19
C TYR A 174 -3.72 -5.42 -5.87
N LEU A 175 -3.98 -4.31 -5.17
CA LEU A 175 -2.94 -3.34 -4.81
C LEU A 175 -1.92 -3.95 -3.85
N SER A 176 -2.38 -4.69 -2.83
CA SER A 176 -1.52 -5.37 -1.86
C SER A 176 -0.56 -6.34 -2.54
N ARG A 177 -1.04 -7.10 -3.54
CA ARG A 177 -0.21 -8.02 -4.32
C ARG A 177 0.74 -7.29 -5.28
N ALA A 178 0.29 -6.21 -5.92
CA ALA A 178 1.13 -5.41 -6.81
C ALA A 178 2.37 -4.87 -6.08
N ILE A 179 2.21 -4.41 -4.83
CA ILE A 179 3.33 -3.96 -3.97
C ILE A 179 4.34 -5.10 -3.75
N ASP A 180 3.88 -6.32 -3.51
CA ASP A 180 4.77 -7.47 -3.25
C ASP A 180 5.49 -7.96 -4.51
N TRP A 181 4.91 -7.74 -5.70
CA TRP A 181 5.49 -8.14 -6.97
C TRP A 181 6.51 -7.16 -7.53
N PHE A 182 6.44 -5.90 -7.13
CA PHE A 182 7.35 -4.89 -7.65
C PHE A 182 8.78 -5.14 -7.20
N ASP A 183 9.67 -5.30 -8.17
CA ASP A 183 11.09 -5.51 -7.96
C ASP A 183 11.91 -4.74 -9.01
N VAL A 184 12.62 -3.70 -8.56
CA VAL A 184 13.53 -2.91 -9.41
C VAL A 184 14.66 -3.78 -9.98
N ALA A 185 15.03 -4.89 -9.36
CA ALA A 185 16.09 -5.77 -9.86
C ALA A 185 15.74 -6.43 -11.20
N GLU A 186 14.45 -6.59 -11.53
CA GLU A 186 14.02 -7.07 -12.84
C GLU A 186 14.47 -6.15 -13.99
N TYR A 187 14.83 -4.91 -13.68
CA TYR A 187 15.31 -3.91 -14.64
C TYR A 187 16.83 -3.88 -14.81
N GLY A 188 17.56 -4.90 -14.39
CA GLY A 188 19.02 -4.91 -14.59
C GLY A 188 19.76 -6.11 -14.01
N GLY A 189 19.05 -7.07 -13.42
CA GLY A 189 19.62 -8.21 -12.70
C GLY A 189 20.00 -7.90 -11.25
N SER A 190 19.95 -6.63 -10.83
CA SER A 190 20.14 -6.19 -9.45
C SER A 190 19.40 -4.86 -9.21
N VAL A 191 19.10 -4.57 -7.94
CA VAL A 191 18.47 -3.29 -7.55
C VAL A 191 19.32 -2.11 -8.00
N GLU A 192 20.63 -2.16 -7.80
CA GLU A 192 21.58 -1.13 -8.24
C GLU A 192 21.50 -0.89 -9.75
N ALA A 193 21.53 -1.95 -10.56
CA ALA A 193 21.45 -1.82 -12.01
C ALA A 193 20.09 -1.30 -12.50
N GLY A 194 19.01 -1.62 -11.79
CA GLY A 194 17.68 -1.08 -12.07
C GLY A 194 17.57 0.41 -11.73
N LEU A 195 18.08 0.82 -10.56
CA LEU A 195 18.10 2.23 -10.14
C LEU A 195 18.96 3.10 -11.05
N ALA A 196 20.11 2.58 -11.51
CA ALA A 196 21.02 3.28 -12.43
C ALA A 196 20.38 3.66 -13.79
N LYS A 197 19.20 3.13 -14.12
CA LYS A 197 18.43 3.53 -15.31
C LYS A 197 17.68 4.85 -15.14
N ILE A 198 17.54 5.35 -13.93
CA ILE A 198 16.84 6.60 -13.64
C ILE A 198 17.71 7.79 -14.10
N CYS A 199 17.20 8.61 -15.02
CA CYS A 199 17.90 9.80 -15.52
C CYS A 199 17.44 11.12 -14.87
N ALA A 200 16.65 11.04 -13.80
CA ALA A 200 16.23 12.23 -13.04
C ALA A 200 17.44 12.99 -12.49
N GLN A 201 17.47 14.30 -12.68
CA GLN A 201 18.62 15.15 -12.38
C GLN A 201 18.78 15.42 -10.89
N ASN A 202 17.67 15.57 -10.16
CA ASN A 202 17.67 15.83 -8.73
C ASN A 202 16.73 14.85 -8.04
N ASN A 203 17.25 14.14 -7.05
CA ASN A 203 16.52 13.13 -6.30
C ASN A 203 16.59 13.47 -4.80
N LEU A 204 15.43 13.61 -4.17
CA LEU A 204 15.30 13.74 -2.72
C LEU A 204 14.68 12.45 -2.18
N VAL A 205 15.41 11.75 -1.32
CA VAL A 205 14.92 10.53 -0.67
C VAL A 205 14.78 10.78 0.83
N ILE A 206 13.59 10.53 1.36
CA ILE A 206 13.23 10.74 2.75
C ILE A 206 12.81 9.40 3.35
N GLY A 207 13.52 8.99 4.40
CA GLY A 207 13.16 7.84 5.23
C GLY A 207 12.76 8.27 6.63
N VAL A 208 12.04 7.40 7.32
CA VAL A 208 11.67 7.58 8.73
C VAL A 208 12.38 6.50 9.54
N GLU A 209 13.14 6.90 10.57
CA GLU A 209 14.01 5.97 11.33
C GLU A 209 13.24 4.82 11.98
N THR A 210 11.97 5.06 12.32
CA THR A 210 11.10 4.12 13.00
C THR A 210 10.13 3.38 12.07
N ASP A 211 10.27 3.55 10.74
CA ASP A 211 9.49 2.81 9.76
C ASP A 211 9.93 1.34 9.72
N ILE A 212 9.01 0.44 10.04
CA ILE A 212 9.27 -1.01 10.04
C ILE A 212 8.82 -1.70 8.74
N LEU A 213 7.98 -1.05 7.93
CA LEU A 213 7.50 -1.62 6.67
C LEU A 213 8.47 -1.31 5.53
N TYR A 214 8.99 -0.08 5.51
CA TYR A 214 10.00 0.38 4.58
C TYR A 214 11.18 0.96 5.36
N PRO A 215 12.04 0.09 5.96
CA PRO A 215 13.11 0.53 6.83
C PRO A 215 14.05 1.53 6.17
N LEU A 216 14.69 2.38 7.01
CA LEU A 216 15.63 3.41 6.57
C LEU A 216 16.70 2.90 5.59
N ALA A 217 17.13 1.64 5.76
CA ALA A 217 18.09 0.98 4.87
C ALA A 217 17.60 0.93 3.40
N GLN A 218 16.29 0.77 3.15
CA GLN A 218 15.73 0.78 1.80
C GLN A 218 15.75 2.18 1.18
N GLN A 219 15.54 3.23 1.97
CA GLN A 219 15.69 4.59 1.47
C GLN A 219 17.15 4.94 1.20
N GLN A 220 18.08 4.44 2.02
CA GLN A 220 19.51 4.57 1.78
C GLN A 220 19.95 3.81 0.51
N GLU A 221 19.39 2.63 0.25
CA GLU A 221 19.61 1.87 -0.99
C GLU A 221 19.16 2.67 -2.22
N ILE A 222 17.93 3.20 -2.19
CA ILE A 222 17.41 4.07 -3.27
C ILE A 222 18.28 5.31 -3.46
N ALA A 223 18.78 5.92 -2.39
CA ALA A 223 19.57 7.14 -2.48
C ALA A 223 21.00 6.91 -3.01
N ARG A 224 21.51 5.67 -2.95
CA ARG A 224 22.85 5.30 -3.41
C ARG A 224 22.89 4.82 -4.86
N GLY A 225 21.82 4.17 -5.33
CA GLY A 225 21.67 3.71 -6.71
C GLY A 225 21.31 4.83 -7.66
#